data_AF-A0A8T5QRB2-F1
#
_entry.id   AF-A0A8T5QRB2-F1
#
_cell.length_a   1.000
_cell.length_b   1.000
_cell.length_c   1.000
_cell.angle_alpha   90.00
_cell.angle_beta   90.00
_cell.angle_gamma   90.00
#
_symmetry.space_group_name_H-M   'P 1'
#
loop_
_entity.id
_entity.type
_entity.pdbx_description
1 polymer ?
#
loop_
_entity_poly.entity_id
_entity_poly.type
_entity_poly.pdbx_seq_one_letter_code
_entity_poly.pdbx_strand_id
1 'polypeptide(L)'
;MYNLELDKVIEKIKVNGYKRILIQLPDGLKPRAEEIVDTLSSQGCSVEIWFSSCFGACDLPTNINDYDLFLPFGHVMFYREEW
;
A
#
# COMPACT_ATOMS: atom_id res chain seq x y z
N MET A 1 -3.56 -2.40 -19.54
CA MET A 1 -2.32 -2.42 -18.75
C MET A 1 -2.49 -1.41 -17.63
N TYR A 2 -2.56 -1.84 -16.37
CA TYR A 2 -2.81 -0.94 -15.24
C TYR A 2 -1.56 -0.13 -14.92
N ASN A 3 -1.68 1.20 -14.82
CA ASN A 3 -0.59 2.06 -14.35
C ASN A 3 -0.67 2.14 -12.82
N LEU A 4 0.30 1.57 -12.12
CA LEU A 4 0.35 1.53 -10.66
C LEU A 4 0.90 2.83 -10.04
N GLU A 5 1.29 3.80 -10.87
CA GLU A 5 1.81 5.11 -10.47
C GLU A 5 2.90 5.05 -9.39
N LEU A 6 3.75 4.01 -9.45
CA LEU A 6 4.79 3.76 -8.44
C LEU A 6 5.76 4.94 -8.27
N ASP A 7 6.03 5.70 -9.34
CA ASP A 7 6.88 6.89 -9.28
C ASP A 7 6.32 7.95 -8.31
N LYS A 8 4.99 8.19 -8.34
CA LYS A 8 4.33 9.12 -7.42
C LYS A 8 4.38 8.62 -5.98
N VAL A 9 4.23 7.31 -5.80
CA VAL A 9 4.34 6.67 -4.49
C VAL A 9 5.75 6.84 -3.93
N ILE A 10 6.78 6.59 -4.73
CA ILE A 10 8.19 6.76 -4.37
C ILE A 10 8.48 8.21 -4.00
N GLU A 11 8.00 9.18 -4.79
CA GLU A 11 8.15 10.60 -4.48
C GLU A 11 7.53 10.93 -3.12
N LYS A 12 6.30 10.46 -2.87
CA LYS A 12 5.61 10.69 -1.60
C LYS A 12 6.33 10.06 -0.41
N ILE A 13 6.86 8.84 -0.56
CA ILE A 13 7.68 8.16 0.46
C ILE A 13 8.91 9.00 0.79
N LYS A 14 9.62 9.50 -0.22
CA LYS A 14 10.82 10.31 -0.03
C LYS A 14 10.53 11.65 0.63
N VAL A 15 9.52 12.37 0.16
CA VAL A 15 9.17 13.71 0.67
C VAL A 15 8.75 13.64 2.13
N ASN A 16 8.01 12.59 2.53
CA ASN A 16 7.51 12.46 3.90
C ASN A 16 8.41 11.60 4.80
N GLY A 17 9.45 10.97 4.25
CA GLY A 17 10.39 10.14 5.00
C GLY A 17 9.76 8.87 5.61
N TYR A 18 8.75 8.29 4.94
CA TYR A 18 8.07 7.09 5.42
C TYR A 18 9.01 5.88 5.45
N LYS A 19 8.96 5.11 6.54
CA LYS A 19 9.87 3.97 6.78
C LYS A 19 9.14 2.65 6.88
N ARG A 20 7.91 2.61 7.39
CA ARG A 20 7.08 1.40 7.45
C ARG A 20 5.84 1.61 6.60
N ILE A 21 5.70 0.80 5.57
CA ILE A 21 4.63 0.93 4.58
C ILE A 21 3.84 -0.37 4.54
N LEU A 22 2.53 -0.26 4.59
CA LEU A 22 1.63 -1.37 4.40
C LEU A 22 0.94 -1.24 3.05
N ILE A 23 1.03 -2.27 2.21
CA ILE A 23 0.35 -2.31 0.91
C ILE A 23 -0.74 -3.36 0.92
N GLN A 24 -1.86 -3.07 0.23
CA GLN A 24 -2.92 -4.04 -0.01
C GLN A 24 -3.07 -4.24 -1.51
N LEU A 25 -3.09 -5.50 -1.94
CA LEU A 25 -3.11 -5.89 -3.35
C LEU A 25 -4.37 -6.71 -3.66
N PRO A 26 -5.12 -6.39 -4.73
CA PRO A 26 -6.19 -7.24 -5.23
C PRO A 26 -5.61 -8.52 -5.87
N ASP A 27 -6.41 -9.57 -6.02
CA ASP A 27 -5.98 -10.86 -6.56
C ASP A 27 -5.22 -10.74 -7.90
N GLY A 28 -5.68 -9.85 -8.78
CA GLY A 28 -5.05 -9.61 -10.08
C GLY A 28 -3.64 -8.98 -10.02
N LEU A 29 -3.25 -8.40 -8.89
CA LEU A 29 -1.93 -7.81 -8.67
C LEU A 29 -1.02 -8.67 -7.78
N LYS A 30 -1.53 -9.73 -7.14
CA LYS A 30 -0.72 -10.66 -6.33
C LYS A 30 0.48 -11.26 -7.09
N PRO A 31 0.38 -11.62 -8.38
CA PRO A 31 1.56 -12.10 -9.14
C PRO A 31 2.68 -11.08 -9.29
N ARG A 32 2.39 -9.77 -9.10
CA ARG A 32 3.36 -8.67 -9.17
C ARG A 32 3.71 -8.12 -7.79
N ALA A 33 3.28 -8.78 -6.71
CA ALA A 33 3.49 -8.30 -5.35
C ALA A 33 4.97 -8.13 -5.02
N GLU A 34 5.80 -9.11 -5.40
CA GLU A 34 7.25 -9.09 -5.20
C GLU A 34 7.90 -7.91 -5.93
N GLU A 35 7.56 -7.69 -7.20
CA GLU A 35 8.03 -6.54 -8.00
C GLU A 35 7.72 -5.20 -7.33
N ILE A 36 6.51 -5.05 -6.81
CA ILE A 36 6.06 -3.82 -6.11
C ILE A 36 6.83 -3.64 -4.81
N VAL A 37 6.95 -4.70 -4.00
CA VAL A 37 7.66 -4.66 -2.72
C VAL A 37 9.13 -4.34 -2.92
N ASP A 38 9.80 -4.96 -3.89
CA ASP A 38 11.22 -4.71 -4.18
C ASP A 38 11.44 -3.28 -4.64
N THR A 39 10.57 -2.78 -5.53
CA THR A 39 10.64 -1.41 -6.04
C THR A 39 10.53 -0.39 -4.90
N LEU A 40 9.58 -0.58 -3.99
CA LEU A 40 9.38 0.34 -2.86
C LEU A 40 10.49 0.16 -1.82
N SER A 41 10.84 -1.07 -1.45
CA SER A 41 11.85 -1.36 -0.43
C SER A 41 13.26 -0.89 -0.83
N SER A 42 13.55 -0.85 -2.14
CA SER A 42 14.80 -0.26 -2.67
C SER A 42 14.99 1.22 -2.30
N GLN A 43 13.93 1.91 -1.87
CA GLN A 43 13.98 3.30 -1.38
C GLN A 43 14.35 3.39 0.11
N GLY A 44 14.65 2.28 0.79
CA GLY A 44 15.07 2.25 2.19
C GLY A 44 13.93 2.17 3.20
N CYS A 45 12.72 1.83 2.77
CA CYS A 45 11.58 1.56 3.63
C CYS A 45 11.32 0.06 3.76
N SER A 46 10.73 -0.35 4.89
CA SER A 46 10.15 -1.68 5.08
C SER A 46 8.74 -1.70 4.52
N VAL A 47 8.45 -2.66 3.65
CA VAL A 47 7.15 -2.80 2.99
C VAL A 47 6.56 -4.15 3.36
N GLU A 48 5.37 -4.12 3.94
CA GLU A 48 4.61 -5.30 4.33
C GLU A 48 3.34 -5.40 3.48
N ILE A 49 2.93 -6.63 3.14
CA ILE A 49 1.71 -6.88 2.36
C ILE A 49 0.59 -7.33 3.30
N TRP A 50 -0.55 -6.64 3.26
CA TRP A 50 -1.77 -7.07 3.92
C TRP A 50 -2.44 -8.19 3.10
N PHE A 51 -2.33 -9.44 3.59
CA PHE A 51 -2.83 -10.66 2.94
C PHE A 51 -4.25 -11.10 3.39
N SER A 52 -5.06 -10.19 3.94
CA SER A 52 -6.45 -10.52 4.31
C SER A 52 -7.35 -10.70 3.08
N SER A 53 -8.51 -11.32 3.29
CA SER A 53 -9.52 -11.52 2.26
C SER A 53 -10.12 -10.19 1.81
N CYS A 54 -9.65 -9.66 0.69
CA CYS A 54 -10.04 -8.36 0.14
C CYS A 54 -11.47 -8.37 -0.46
N PHE A 55 -12.50 -8.53 0.39
CA PHE A 55 -13.91 -8.55 -0.02
C PHE A 55 -14.60 -7.17 0.02
N GLY A 56 -13.94 -6.10 0.47
CA GLY A 56 -14.52 -4.75 0.42
C GLY A 56 -13.94 -3.76 1.44
N ALA A 57 -14.42 -2.52 1.38
CA ALA A 57 -13.93 -1.32 2.11
C ALA A 57 -13.94 -1.38 3.65
N CYS A 58 -14.34 -2.50 4.25
CA CYS A 58 -14.34 -2.73 5.70
C CYS A 58 -13.12 -3.50 6.21
N ASP A 59 -12.23 -3.98 5.33
CA ASP A 59 -11.06 -4.80 5.69
C ASP A 59 -9.81 -3.95 5.95
N LEU A 60 -9.97 -2.90 6.77
CA LEU A 60 -8.86 -2.06 7.21
C LEU A 60 -8.05 -2.82 8.27
N PRO A 61 -6.72 -2.99 8.10
CA PRO A 61 -5.88 -3.61 9.10
C PRO A 61 -6.08 -2.97 10.48
N THR A 62 -6.38 -3.78 11.49
CA THR A 62 -6.59 -3.31 12.87
C THR A 62 -5.38 -2.60 13.48
N ASN A 63 -4.20 -2.73 12.86
CA ASN A 63 -2.94 -2.11 13.28
C ASN A 63 -2.34 -1.15 12.22
N ILE A 64 -3.16 -0.46 11.40
CA ILE A 64 -2.65 0.55 10.45
C ILE A 64 -1.75 1.60 11.14
N ASN A 65 -2.05 1.94 12.40
CA ASN A 65 -1.31 2.95 13.15
C ASN A 65 0.18 2.62 13.39
N ASP A 66 0.59 1.36 13.20
CA ASP A 66 2.00 0.95 13.29
C ASP A 66 2.80 1.24 12.00
N TYR A 67 2.11 1.69 10.95
CA TYR A 67 2.67 2.00 9.64
C TYR A 67 2.55 3.50 9.35
N ASP A 68 3.58 4.05 8.73
CA ASP A 68 3.62 5.47 8.35
C ASP A 68 2.72 5.75 7.12
N LEU A 69 2.49 4.71 6.31
CA LEU A 69 1.70 4.82 5.09
C LEU A 69 0.97 3.51 4.78
N PHE A 70 -0.32 3.60 4.53
CA PHE A 70 -1.14 2.53 3.99
C PHE A 70 -1.52 2.82 2.52
N LEU A 71 -1.27 1.87 1.62
CA LEU A 71 -1.51 1.99 0.18
C LEU A 71 -2.39 0.85 -0.34
N PRO A 72 -3.70 1.07 -0.47
CA PRO A 72 -4.58 0.12 -1.13
C PRO A 72 -4.49 0.27 -2.65
N PHE A 73 -3.90 -0.72 -3.32
CA PHE A 73 -3.86 -0.75 -4.79
C PHE A 73 -5.18 -1.25 -5.37
N GLY A 74 -5.59 -0.71 -6.52
CA GLY A 74 -6.78 -1.19 -7.24
C GLY A 74 -8.13 -0.88 -6.56
N HIS A 75 -8.12 -0.18 -5.42
CA HIS A 75 -9.31 0.33 -4.76
C HIS A 75 -9.30 1.87 -4.83
N VAL A 76 -10.47 2.48 -5.01
CA VAL A 76 -10.64 3.91 -4.72
C VAL A 76 -10.52 4.10 -3.21
N MET A 77 -9.72 5.07 -2.77
CA MET A 77 -9.60 5.39 -1.34
C MET A 77 -10.98 5.63 -0.75
N PHE A 78 -11.34 4.83 0.25
CA PHE A 78 -12.55 5.06 1.04
C PHE A 78 -12.23 6.13 2.09
N TYR A 79 -12.65 7.37 1.85
CA TYR A 79 -12.61 8.40 2.88
C TYR A 79 -13.66 8.05 3.95
N ARG A 80 -13.23 7.63 5.14
CA ARG A 80 -14.05 7.76 6.34
C ARG A 80 -13.75 9.14 6.93
N GLU A 81 -14.66 10.09 6.76
CA GLU A 81 -14.71 11.23 7.67
C GLU A 81 -14.95 10.68 9.08
N GLU A 82 -14.06 11.05 10.01
CA GLU A 82 -14.18 10.73 11.42
C GLU A 82 -15.46 11.37 11.98
N TRP A 83 -16.28 10.60 12.69
CA TRP A 83 -17.43 11.08 13.48
C TRP A 83 -17.01 11.24 14.93
#